data_AF-A0A662EL50-F1
#
_entry.id   AF-A0A662EL50-F1
#
_cell.length_a   1.000
_cell.length_b   1.000
_cell.length_c   1.000
_cell.angle_alpha   90.00
_cell.angle_beta   90.00
_cell.angle_gamma   90.00
#
_symmetry.space_group_name_H-M   'P 1'
#
loop_
_entity.id
_entity.type
_entity.pdbx_description
1 polymer ?
#
loop_
_entity_poly.entity_id
_entity_poly.type
_entity_poly.pdbx_seq_one_letter_code
_entity_poly.pdbx_strand_id
1 'polypeptide(L)' 'MAPEERLQRGLELAELVRALLAAGVRARHPEYSEEEVRLAVIRIVLGEKLFRAAYPHAGHIEP' A
#
# COMPACT_ATOMS: atom_id res chain seq x y z
N MET A 1 21.03 19.54 2.03
CA MET A 1 19.89 18.88 2.70
C MET A 1 20.32 18.46 4.08
N ALA A 2 19.71 19.03 5.11
CA ALA A 2 19.92 18.57 6.48
C ALA A 2 19.32 17.16 6.67
N PRO A 3 19.82 16.33 7.60
CA PRO A 3 19.28 15.00 7.87
C PRO A 3 17.76 14.98 8.11
N GLU A 4 17.24 15.98 8.81
CA GLU A 4 15.83 16.15 9.16
C GLU A 4 14.99 16.43 7.90
N GLU A 5 15.48 17.33 7.05
CA GLU A 5 14.84 17.65 5.77
C GLU A 5 14.81 16.43 4.84
N ARG A 6 15.87 15.62 4.85
CA ARG A 6 15.90 14.36 4.10
C ARG A 6 14.82 13.39 4.56
N LEU A 7 14.69 13.23 5.88
CA LEU A 7 13.69 12.35 6.46
C LEU A 7 12.28 12.84 6.11
N GLN A 8 12.01 14.13 6.29
CA GLN A 8 10.71 14.72 5.99
C GLN A 8 10.30 14.48 4.53
N ARG A 9 11.17 14.78 3.57
CA ARG A 9 10.89 14.51 2.15
C ARG A 9 10.70 13.03 1.86
N GLY A 10 11.45 12.16 2.54
CA GLY A 10 11.29 10.71 2.40
C GLY A 10 9.92 10.22 2.86
N LEU A 11 9.39 10.78 3.95
CA LEU A 11 8.05 10.46 4.45
C LEU A 11 6.96 10.97 3.50
N GLU A 12 7.07 12.21 3.02
CA GLU A 12 6.14 12.78 2.04
C GLU A 12 6.08 11.94 0.75
N LEU A 13 7.24 11.49 0.25
CA LEU A 13 7.31 10.61 -0.91
C LEU A 13 6.71 9.23 -0.63
N ALA A 14 6.90 8.67 0.57
CA ALA A 14 6.30 7.40 0.95
C ALA A 14 4.77 7.47 0.97
N GLU A 15 4.21 8.58 1.48
CA GLU A 15 2.76 8.83 1.44
C GLU A 15 2.25 8.96 0.01
N LEU A 16 2.96 9.71 -0.84
CA LEU A 16 2.61 9.87 -2.26
C LEU A 16 2.60 8.53 -2.99
N VAL A 17 3.60 7.69 -2.78
CA VAL A 17 3.67 6.35 -3.39
C VAL A 17 2.47 5.50 -2.96
N ARG A 18 2.10 5.51 -1.67
CA ARG A 18 0.92 4.78 -1.18
C ARG A 18 -0.38 5.29 -1.81
N ALA A 19 -0.52 6.60 -2.00
CA ALA A 19 -1.68 7.20 -2.65
C ALA A 19 -1.77 6.79 -4.14
N LEU A 20 -0.65 6.78 -4.86
CA LEU A 20 -0.59 6.33 -6.26
C LEU A 20 -0.93 4.84 -6.39
N LEU A 21 -0.40 4.00 -5.50
CA LEU A 21 -0.74 2.58 -5.46
C LEU A 21 -2.25 2.39 -5.22
N ALA A 22 -2.84 3.10 -4.25
CA ALA A 22 -4.27 3.02 -3.97
C ALA A 22 -5.13 3.46 -5.16
N ALA A 23 -4.74 4.52 -5.87
CA ALA A 23 -5.43 4.94 -7.09
C ALA A 23 -5.37 3.86 -8.19
N GLY A 24 -4.20 3.23 -8.35
CA GLY A 24 -4.04 2.11 -9.29
C GLY A 24 -4.87 0.89 -8.92
N VAL A 25 -4.96 0.54 -7.64
CA VAL A 25 -5.83 -0.54 -7.14
C VAL A 25 -7.29 -0.24 -7.45
N ARG A 26 -7.80 0.95 -7.09
CA ARG A 26 -9.19 1.36 -7.37
C ARG A 26 -9.52 1.34 -8.87
N ALA A 27 -8.55 1.65 -9.72
CA ALA A 27 -8.74 1.61 -11.17
C ALA A 27 -8.85 0.18 -11.72
N ARG A 28 -8.16 -0.81 -11.11
CA ARG A 28 -8.22 -2.22 -11.50
C ARG A 28 -9.41 -2.97 -10.89
N HIS A 29 -9.76 -2.62 -9.65
CA HIS A 29 -10.77 -3.26 -8.82
C HIS A 29 -11.77 -2.20 -8.33
N PRO A 30 -12.63 -1.65 -9.20
CA PRO A 30 -13.58 -0.59 -8.83
C PRO A 30 -14.63 -1.03 -7.81
N GLU A 31 -14.81 -2.34 -7.63
CA GLU A 31 -15.70 -2.95 -6.64
C GLU A 31 -15.12 -3.02 -5.23
N TYR A 32 -13.81 -2.80 -5.07
CA TYR A 32 -13.16 -2.87 -3.76
C TYR A 32 -13.61 -1.75 -2.84
N SER A 33 -13.94 -2.13 -1.61
CA SER A 33 -14.09 -1.21 -0.50
C SER A 33 -12.75 -0.56 -0.14
N GLU A 34 -12.80 0.54 0.61
CA GLU A 34 -11.58 1.24 1.06
C GLU A 34 -10.65 0.35 1.91
N GLU A 35 -11.20 -0.60 2.66
CA GLU A 35 -10.40 -1.57 3.42
C GLU A 35 -9.71 -2.59 2.50
N GLU A 36 -10.39 -3.06 1.46
CA GLU A 36 -9.80 -3.96 0.47
C GLU A 36 -8.71 -3.25 -0.34
N VAL A 37 -8.92 -1.99 -0.72
CA VAL A 37 -7.88 -1.14 -1.32
C VAL A 37 -6.67 -1.00 -0.39
N ARG A 38 -6.90 -0.76 0.91
CA ARG A 38 -5.84 -0.66 1.91
C ARG A 38 -5.04 -1.96 1.98
N LEU A 39 -5.71 -3.11 2.06
CA LEU A 39 -5.07 -4.43 2.14
C LEU A 39 -4.29 -4.76 0.86
N ALA A 40 -4.82 -4.45 -0.31
CA ALA A 40 -4.13 -4.60 -1.59
C ALA A 40 -2.82 -3.78 -1.64
N VAL A 41 -2.85 -2.52 -1.21
CA VAL A 41 -1.64 -1.69 -1.12
C VAL A 41 -0.63 -2.27 -0.14
N ILE A 42 -1.09 -2.77 1.01
CA ILE A 42 -0.22 -3.43 1.99
C ILE A 42 0.41 -4.70 1.39
N ARG A 43 -0.33 -5.49 0.61
CA ARG A 43 0.18 -6.68 -0.09
C ARG A 43 1.29 -6.33 -1.07
N ILE A 44 1.15 -5.24 -1.83
CA ILE A 44 2.21 -4.75 -2.74
C ILE A 44 3.48 -4.38 -1.96
N VAL A 45 3.33 -3.64 -0.84
CA VAL A 45 4.48 -3.12 -0.08
C VAL A 45 5.22 -4.23 0.69
N LEU A 46 4.50 -5.17 1.29
CA LEU A 46 5.10 -6.26 2.06
C LEU A 46 5.56 -7.44 1.19
N GLY A 47 4.94 -7.61 0.02
CA GLY A 47 5.07 -8.81 -0.79
C GLY A 47 4.33 -10.01 -0.20
N GLU A 48 4.20 -11.06 -1.01
CA GLU A 48 3.32 -12.20 -0.75
C GLU A 48 3.55 -12.90 0.59
N LYS A 49 4.82 -13.25 0.87
CA LYS A 49 5.18 -14.04 2.05
C LYS A 49 4.83 -13.31 3.36
N LEU A 50 5.18 -12.03 3.46
CA LEU A 50 4.93 -11.23 4.66
C LEU A 50 3.46 -10.87 4.78
N PHE A 51 2.79 -10.57 3.66
CA PHE A 51 1.36 -10.30 3.66
C PHE A 51 0.54 -11.48 4.19
N ARG A 52 0.79 -12.71 3.70
CA ARG A 52 0.08 -13.91 4.19
C ARG A 52 0.33 -14.21 5.67
N ALA A 53 1.54 -13.92 6.15
CA ALA A 53 1.88 -14.12 7.55
C ALA A 53 1.16 -13.10 8.47
N ALA A 54 1.03 -11.84 8.04
CA ALA A 54 0.40 -10.78 8.82
C ALA A 54 -1.13 -10.69 8.66
N TYR A 55 -1.64 -11.04 7.48
CA TYR A 55 -3.06 -10.92 7.10
C TYR A 55 -3.61 -12.24 6.52
N PRO A 56 -3.60 -13.34 7.31
CA PRO A 56 -4.01 -14.65 6.80
C PRO A 56 -5.46 -14.70 6.30
N HIS A 57 -6.35 -13.89 6.87
CA HIS A 57 -7.77 -13.83 6.49
C HIS A 57 -8.01 -13.07 5.17
N ALA A 58 -7.06 -12.25 4.71
CA ALA A 58 -7.17 -11.40 3.53
C ALA A 58 -6.44 -11.97 2.31
N GLY A 59 -6.08 -13.26 2.31
CA GLY A 59 -5.29 -13.87 1.24
C GLY A 59 -5.95 -13.90 -0.14
N HIS A 60 -7.25 -13.58 -0.22
CA HIS A 60 -8.02 -13.48 -1.47
C HIS A 60 -7.98 -12.07 -2.09
N ILE A 61 -7.41 -11.07 -1.41
CA ILE A 61 -7.32 -9.69 -1.90
C ILE A 61 -6.18 -9.57 -2.89
N GLU A 62 -6.50 -9.36 -4.16
CA GLU A 62 -5.53 -9.20 -5.22
C GLU A 62 -5.16 -7.72 -5.44
N PRO A 63 -3.87 -7.39 -5.65
CA PRO A 63 -3.42 -6.01 -5.81
C PRO A 63 -3.67 -5.38 -7.19
#